data_AF-A0A336NJB9-F1
#
_entry.id   AF-A0A336NJB9-F1
#
_cell.length_a   1.000
_cell.length_b   1.000
_cell.length_c   1.000
_cell.angle_alpha   90.00
_cell.angle_beta   90.00
_cell.angle_gamma   90.00
#
_symmetry.space_group_name_H-M   'P 1'
#
loop_
_entity.id
_entity.type
_entity.pdbx_description
1 polymer ?
#
loop_
_entity_poly.entity_id
_entity_poly.type
_entity_poly.pdbx_seq_one_letter_code
_entity_poly.pdbx_strand_id
1 'polypeptide(L)'
;MKMLFNLLSLLILLTVTGCDIENIDKPPPGETAVWEKLGADSTEVGKALLECGLPHLNYLEDEVQKLSNNENATIDACMIQAGFHYKGRASWCSPFNGRDLPICQPGAVIPQRSVEKRLNSPFCKRYKNADECQP
;
A
#
# COMPACT_ATOMS: atom_id res chain seq x y z
N MET A 1 53.72 4.90 5.58
CA MET A 1 52.87 3.93 4.85
C MET A 1 51.65 3.48 5.66
N LYS A 2 51.79 3.04 6.93
CA LYS A 2 50.64 2.65 7.78
C LYS A 2 49.58 3.75 8.00
N MET A 3 49.98 5.01 8.20
CA MET A 3 49.02 6.12 8.39
C MET A 3 48.21 6.46 7.12
N LEU A 4 48.85 6.40 5.95
CA LEU A 4 48.18 6.59 4.65
C LEU A 4 47.18 5.45 4.36
N PHE A 5 47.53 4.21 4.70
CA PHE A 5 46.62 3.06 4.59
C PHE A 5 45.41 3.18 5.52
N ASN A 6 45.60 3.67 6.75
CA ASN A 6 44.51 3.88 7.71
C ASN A 6 43.56 5.01 7.28
N LEU A 7 44.09 6.10 6.70
CA LEU A 7 43.29 7.20 6.15
C LEU A 7 42.48 6.77 4.93
N LEU A 8 43.07 5.97 4.03
CA LEU A 8 42.35 5.42 2.87
C LEU A 8 41.23 4.45 3.29
N SER A 9 41.47 3.63 4.32
CA SER A 9 40.46 2.72 4.89
C SER A 9 39.26 3.46 5.50
N LEU A 10 39.51 4.60 6.16
CA LEU A 10 38.46 5.44 6.76
C LEU A 10 37.62 6.18 5.72
N LEU A 11 38.23 6.59 4.59
CA LEU A 11 37.49 7.23 3.48
C LEU A 11 36.55 6.25 2.75
N ILE A 12 36.91 4.97 2.65
CA ILE A 12 36.08 3.96 1.97
C ILE A 12 34.77 3.71 2.75
N LEU A 13 34.81 3.73 4.09
CA LEU A 13 33.64 3.57 4.94
C LEU A 13 32.63 4.72 4.82
N LEU A 14 33.08 5.93 4.45
CA LEU A 14 32.21 7.10 4.27
C LEU A 14 31.50 7.12 2.91
N THR A 15 31.90 6.26 1.96
CA THR A 15 31.30 6.19 0.61
C THR A 15 30.15 5.20 0.49
N VAL A 16 29.81 4.48 1.57
CA VAL A 16 28.65 3.57 1.63
C VAL A 16 27.44 4.29 2.24
N THR A 17 27.16 5.51 1.80
CA THR A 17 25.91 6.22 2.09
C THR A 17 24.94 6.18 0.90
N GLY A 18 25.21 5.29 -0.06
CA GLY A 18 24.38 5.08 -1.26
C GLY A 18 23.53 3.82 -1.15
N CYS A 19 22.51 3.87 -0.31
CA CYS A 19 21.21 3.18 -0.43
C CYS A 19 20.43 3.57 0.82
N ASP A 20 19.35 4.33 0.62
CA ASP A 20 18.41 4.82 1.62
C ASP A 20 18.24 3.87 2.82
N ILE A 21 18.89 4.21 3.95
CA ILE A 21 18.63 3.58 5.26
C ILE A 21 17.26 4.03 5.79
N GLU A 22 16.76 5.15 5.27
CA GLU A 22 15.35 5.52 5.37
C GLU A 22 14.53 4.47 4.59
N ASN A 23 13.55 3.85 5.24
CA ASN A 23 12.63 2.82 4.68
C ASN A 23 12.98 1.34 4.93
N ILE A 24 14.00 0.97 5.72
CA ILE A 24 14.20 -0.44 6.12
C ILE A 24 13.04 -0.97 6.96
N ASP A 25 12.43 -0.11 7.79
CA ASP A 25 11.25 -0.46 8.61
C ASP A 25 9.92 -0.29 7.86
N LYS A 26 9.95 0.25 6.63
CA LYS A 26 8.73 0.43 5.85
C LYS A 26 8.44 -0.86 5.06
N PRO A 27 7.19 -1.33 5.02
CA PRO A 27 6.83 -2.46 4.17
C PRO A 27 7.29 -2.20 2.73
N PRO A 28 7.69 -3.23 1.97
CA PRO A 28 7.99 -3.07 0.55
C PRO A 28 6.83 -2.37 -0.16
N PRO A 29 7.09 -1.60 -1.24
CA PRO A 29 6.08 -0.89 -2.01
C PRO A 29 5.17 -1.89 -2.72
N GLY A 30 4.26 -2.49 -1.95
CA GLY A 30 3.36 -3.55 -2.35
C GLY A 30 2.12 -2.95 -2.99
N GLU A 31 1.00 -3.03 -2.29
CA GLU A 31 -0.30 -2.58 -2.79
C GLU A 31 -0.32 -1.07 -3.09
N THR A 32 0.49 -0.26 -2.42
CA THR A 32 0.57 1.19 -2.70
C THR A 32 1.20 1.52 -4.05
N ALA A 33 2.04 0.65 -4.61
CA ALA A 33 2.76 0.93 -5.85
C ALA A 33 1.85 0.94 -7.08
N VAL A 34 0.74 0.20 -7.04
CA VAL A 34 -0.18 -0.01 -8.17
C VAL A 34 -1.30 1.01 -8.25
N TRP A 35 -1.37 1.95 -7.31
CA TRP A 35 -2.36 3.03 -7.28
C TRP A 35 -1.71 4.41 -7.40
N GLU A 36 -2.46 5.36 -7.94
CA GLU A 36 -2.07 6.77 -8.01
C GLU A 36 -3.27 7.70 -7.94
N LYS A 37 -3.02 8.93 -7.51
CA LYS A 37 -3.94 10.06 -7.61
C LYS A 37 -3.10 11.34 -7.65
N LEU A 38 -3.48 12.29 -8.49
CA LEU A 38 -2.76 13.56 -8.57
C LEU A 38 -2.73 14.24 -7.19
N GLY A 39 -1.52 14.53 -6.70
CA GLY A 39 -1.30 15.15 -5.40
C GLY A 39 -1.35 14.20 -4.20
N ALA A 40 -1.51 12.89 -4.40
CA ALA A 40 -1.39 11.89 -3.33
C ALA A 40 0.00 11.25 -3.36
N ASP A 41 0.66 11.23 -2.21
CA ASP A 41 1.89 10.45 -1.99
C ASP A 41 1.56 8.99 -1.62
N SER A 42 2.60 8.18 -1.40
CA SER A 42 2.43 6.77 -1.02
C SER A 42 1.69 6.59 0.31
N THR A 43 1.84 7.52 1.24
CA THR A 43 1.18 7.46 2.55
C THR A 43 -0.31 7.68 2.40
N GLU A 44 -0.73 8.65 1.58
CA GLU A 44 -2.16 8.86 1.29
C GLU A 44 -2.78 7.69 0.53
N VAL A 45 -2.04 7.07 -0.40
CA VAL A 45 -2.48 5.83 -1.06
C VAL A 45 -2.64 4.71 -0.04
N GLY A 46 -1.67 4.53 0.86
CA GLY A 46 -1.74 3.53 1.93
C GLY A 46 -2.91 3.76 2.89
N LYS A 47 -3.14 5.01 3.30
CA LYS A 47 -4.31 5.39 4.10
C LYS A 47 -5.59 5.02 3.37
N ALA A 48 -5.74 5.41 2.10
CA ALA A 48 -6.94 5.12 1.31
C ALA A 48 -7.20 3.61 1.18
N LEU A 49 -6.17 2.79 0.92
CA LEU A 49 -6.31 1.34 0.82
C LEU A 49 -6.83 0.71 2.11
N LEU A 50 -6.24 1.08 3.25
CA LEU A 50 -6.66 0.59 4.57
C LEU A 50 -8.09 1.07 4.92
N GLU A 51 -8.42 2.31 4.56
CA GLU A 51 -9.75 2.89 4.78
C GLU A 51 -10.83 2.23 3.90
N CYS A 52 -10.45 1.80 2.70
CA CYS A 52 -11.29 1.01 1.81
C CYS A 52 -11.45 -0.45 2.30
N GLY A 53 -10.52 -0.93 3.13
CA GLY A 53 -10.64 -2.20 3.84
C GLY A 53 -9.61 -3.25 3.46
N LEU A 54 -8.54 -2.86 2.79
CA LEU A 54 -7.36 -3.70 2.68
C LEU A 54 -6.82 -3.97 4.09
N PRO A 55 -6.61 -5.24 4.49
CA PRO A 55 -6.17 -5.53 5.86
C PRO A 55 -4.69 -5.21 6.08
N HIS A 56 -3.88 -5.28 5.01
CA HIS A 56 -2.45 -4.98 5.06
C HIS A 56 -1.91 -4.46 3.73
N LEU A 57 -0.95 -3.54 3.77
CA LEU A 57 -0.31 -2.95 2.58
C LEU A 57 0.68 -3.88 1.86
N ASN A 58 0.87 -5.09 2.40
CA ASN A 58 1.78 -6.09 1.86
C ASN A 58 0.91 -7.27 1.38
N TYR A 59 0.92 -7.51 0.07
CA TYR A 59 0.10 -8.54 -0.54
C TYR A 59 0.47 -9.95 -0.07
N LEU A 60 1.68 -10.18 0.45
CA LEU A 60 2.14 -11.48 0.94
C LEU A 60 1.54 -11.86 2.30
N GLU A 61 0.84 -10.96 2.98
CA GLU A 61 0.25 -11.23 4.29
C GLU A 61 -0.96 -12.15 4.17
N ASP A 62 -1.09 -13.07 5.12
CA ASP A 62 -2.16 -14.07 5.17
C ASP A 62 -3.55 -13.43 5.11
N GLU A 63 -3.75 -12.30 5.78
CA GLU A 63 -5.03 -11.58 5.81
C GLU A 63 -5.40 -11.05 4.42
N VAL A 64 -4.42 -10.67 3.59
CA VAL A 64 -4.64 -10.19 2.22
C VAL A 64 -4.89 -11.38 1.29
N GLN A 65 -4.09 -12.44 1.41
CA GLN A 65 -4.21 -13.64 0.58
C GLN A 65 -5.56 -14.39 0.76
N LYS A 66 -6.25 -14.17 1.90
CA LYS A 66 -7.56 -14.76 2.20
C LYS A 66 -8.75 -13.95 1.67
N LEU A 67 -8.52 -12.75 1.12
CA LEU A 67 -9.60 -11.93 0.55
C LEU A 67 -10.25 -12.66 -0.62
N SER A 68 -11.57 -12.74 -0.59
CA SER A 68 -12.36 -13.20 -1.73
C SER A 68 -12.22 -12.24 -2.91
N ASN A 69 -12.52 -12.72 -4.13
CA ASN A 69 -12.56 -11.88 -5.32
C ASN A 69 -13.51 -10.68 -5.15
N ASN A 70 -14.64 -10.86 -4.46
CA ASN A 70 -15.58 -9.76 -4.21
C ASN A 70 -15.03 -8.74 -3.20
N GLU A 71 -14.29 -9.15 -2.17
CA GLU A 71 -13.65 -8.22 -1.24
C GLU A 71 -12.55 -7.41 -1.93
N ASN A 72 -11.70 -8.07 -2.73
CA ASN A 72 -10.70 -7.38 -3.55
C ASN A 72 -11.37 -6.38 -4.51
N ALA A 73 -12.44 -6.79 -5.19
CA ALA A 73 -13.21 -5.90 -6.07
C ALA A 73 -13.86 -4.73 -5.32
N THR A 74 -14.24 -4.94 -4.06
CA THR A 74 -14.82 -3.90 -3.21
C THR A 74 -13.79 -2.86 -2.80
N ILE A 75 -12.57 -3.30 -2.48
CA ILE A 75 -11.45 -2.41 -2.18
C ILE A 75 -11.11 -1.55 -3.41
N ASP A 76 -10.97 -2.16 -4.58
CA ASP A 76 -10.73 -1.45 -5.84
C ASP A 76 -11.83 -0.44 -6.16
N ALA A 77 -13.10 -0.85 -6.03
CA ALA A 77 -14.24 0.01 -6.31
C ALA A 77 -14.24 1.24 -5.36
N CYS A 78 -13.93 1.04 -4.08
CA CYS A 78 -13.79 2.12 -3.12
C CYS A 78 -12.63 3.07 -3.48
N MET A 79 -11.48 2.54 -3.88
CA MET A 79 -10.32 3.34 -4.32
C MET A 79 -10.67 4.20 -5.54
N ILE A 80 -11.32 3.61 -6.54
CA ILE A 80 -11.77 4.29 -7.75
C ILE A 80 -12.80 5.37 -7.40
N GLN A 81 -13.76 5.08 -6.53
CA GLN A 81 -14.75 6.05 -6.05
C GLN A 81 -14.09 7.22 -5.30
N ALA A 82 -13.00 6.97 -4.57
CA ALA A 82 -12.20 7.99 -3.91
C ALA A 82 -11.28 8.79 -4.86
N GLY A 83 -11.34 8.51 -6.17
CA GLY A 83 -10.60 9.21 -7.22
C GLY A 83 -9.17 8.73 -7.41
N PHE A 84 -8.84 7.52 -6.96
CA PHE A 84 -7.57 6.87 -7.29
C PHE A 84 -7.69 6.09 -8.59
N HIS A 85 -6.56 5.94 -9.27
CA HIS A 85 -6.44 5.20 -10.51
C HIS A 85 -5.49 4.02 -10.33
N TYR A 86 -5.90 2.88 -10.86
CA TYR A 86 -5.07 1.69 -10.92
C TYR A 86 -4.09 1.82 -12.09
N LYS A 87 -2.80 1.62 -11.84
CA LYS A 87 -1.73 1.73 -12.86
C LYS A 87 -1.67 0.50 -13.78
N GLY A 88 -2.25 -0.62 -13.38
CA GLY A 88 -2.25 -1.85 -14.16
C GLY A 88 -3.34 -1.90 -15.24
N ARG A 89 -3.34 -2.99 -16.03
CA ARG A 89 -4.19 -3.13 -17.22
C ARG A 89 -5.64 -3.55 -16.98
N ALA A 90 -5.99 -4.04 -15.78
CA ALA A 90 -7.35 -4.46 -15.48
C ALA A 90 -7.68 -4.27 -13.99
N SER A 91 -8.79 -3.62 -13.68
CA SER A 91 -9.41 -3.63 -12.35
C SER A 91 -10.31 -4.84 -12.18
N TRP A 92 -10.67 -5.17 -10.94
CA TRP A 92 -11.54 -6.33 -10.67
C TRP A 92 -12.91 -6.26 -11.36
N CYS A 93 -13.54 -5.08 -11.43
CA CYS A 93 -14.82 -4.91 -12.15
C CYS A 93 -14.67 -4.76 -13.68
N SER A 94 -13.49 -5.08 -14.23
CA SER A 94 -13.31 -5.21 -15.68
C SER A 94 -14.25 -6.30 -16.25
N PRO A 95 -14.79 -6.14 -17.47
CA PRO A 95 -15.70 -7.10 -18.09
C PRO A 95 -15.21 -8.55 -18.16
N PHE A 96 -13.90 -8.78 -18.05
CA PHE A 96 -13.28 -10.11 -18.10
C PHE A 96 -13.13 -10.80 -16.74
N ASN A 97 -13.15 -10.05 -15.63
CA ASN A 97 -12.78 -10.57 -14.30
C ASN A 97 -13.93 -10.51 -13.28
N GLY A 98 -14.82 -9.52 -13.39
CA GLY A 98 -15.72 -9.17 -12.28
C GLY A 98 -17.21 -9.15 -12.61
N ARG A 99 -17.62 -9.53 -13.82
CA ARG A 99 -19.03 -9.39 -14.25
C ARG A 99 -20.03 -10.05 -13.29
N ASP A 100 -19.64 -11.13 -12.61
CA ASP A 100 -20.52 -11.88 -11.71
C ASP A 100 -20.28 -11.55 -10.23
N LEU A 101 -19.33 -10.65 -9.91
CA LEU A 101 -19.08 -10.25 -8.52
C LEU A 101 -20.19 -9.31 -8.04
N PRO A 102 -20.75 -9.52 -6.84
CA PRO A 102 -21.80 -8.67 -6.27
C PRO A 102 -21.50 -7.16 -6.32
N ILE A 103 -20.28 -6.74 -5.99
CA ILE A 103 -19.91 -5.33 -5.97
C ILE A 103 -19.81 -4.69 -7.36
N CYS A 104 -19.66 -5.50 -8.42
CA CYS A 104 -19.60 -5.04 -9.79
C CYS A 104 -20.98 -4.99 -10.46
N GLN A 105 -22.05 -5.38 -9.76
CA GLN A 105 -23.41 -5.32 -10.28
C GLN A 105 -23.94 -3.89 -10.33
N PRO A 106 -24.82 -3.56 -11.30
CA PRO A 106 -25.55 -2.29 -11.30
C PRO A 106 -26.29 -2.08 -9.97
N GLY A 107 -26.12 -0.89 -9.38
CA GLY A 107 -26.77 -0.52 -8.11
C GLY A 107 -26.08 -1.05 -6.85
N ALA A 108 -24.93 -1.73 -6.97
CA ALA A 108 -24.14 -2.09 -5.81
C ALA A 108 -23.68 -0.84 -5.03
N VAL A 109 -23.80 -0.89 -3.71
CA VAL A 109 -23.38 0.20 -2.82
C VAL A 109 -21.89 0.05 -2.53
N ILE A 110 -21.08 0.91 -3.12
CA ILE A 110 -19.64 0.96 -2.87
C ILE A 110 -19.40 1.61 -1.50
N PRO A 111 -18.64 0.97 -0.60
CA PRO A 111 -18.34 1.55 0.70
C PRO A 111 -17.45 2.79 0.55
N GLN A 112 -17.71 3.79 1.39
CA GLN A 112 -16.82 4.94 1.52
C GLN A 112 -15.58 4.58 2.34
N ARG A 113 -14.52 5.39 2.16
CA ARG A 113 -13.35 5.37 3.04
C ARG A 113 -13.76 5.55 4.50
N SER A 114 -13.15 4.78 5.40
CA SER A 114 -13.36 4.87 6.84
C SER A 114 -12.05 4.89 7.61
N VAL A 115 -11.75 6.03 8.24
CA VAL A 115 -10.59 6.20 9.15
C VAL A 115 -10.63 5.14 10.25
N GLU A 116 -11.81 4.87 10.82
CA GLU A 116 -11.98 3.83 11.84
C GLU A 116 -11.55 2.45 11.32
N LYS A 117 -11.90 2.10 10.08
CA LYS A 117 -11.50 0.84 9.47
C LYS A 117 -9.99 0.75 9.32
N ARG A 118 -9.33 1.82 8.86
CA ARG A 118 -7.87 1.89 8.75
C ARG A 118 -7.18 1.71 10.09
N LEU A 119 -7.56 2.47 11.11
CA LEU A 119 -6.91 2.44 12.42
C LEU A 119 -7.12 1.09 13.13
N ASN A 120 -8.19 0.36 12.79
CA ASN A 120 -8.47 -0.99 13.31
C ASN A 120 -7.96 -2.13 12.42
N SER A 121 -7.32 -1.85 11.29
CA SER A 121 -6.75 -2.86 10.39
C SER A 121 -5.66 -3.71 11.07
N PRO A 122 -5.45 -4.96 10.63
CA PRO A 122 -4.29 -5.76 11.04
C PRO A 122 -2.97 -4.99 10.90
N PHE A 123 -2.79 -4.25 9.81
CA PHE A 123 -1.63 -3.37 9.59
C PHE A 123 -1.42 -2.39 10.73
N CYS A 124 -2.40 -1.54 11.06
CA CYS A 124 -2.23 -0.51 12.07
C CYS A 124 -2.19 -1.03 13.50
N LYS A 125 -2.78 -2.22 13.75
CA LYS A 125 -2.60 -2.91 15.03
C LYS A 125 -1.15 -3.37 15.23
N ARG A 126 -0.48 -3.79 14.15
CA ARG A 126 0.91 -4.27 14.16
C ARG A 126 1.92 -3.11 14.11
N TYR A 127 1.70 -2.13 13.23
CA TYR A 127 2.59 -0.99 12.98
C TYR A 127 1.98 0.34 13.44
N LYS A 128 1.71 0.45 14.74
CA LYS A 128 1.02 1.62 15.33
C LYS A 128 1.67 2.98 15.03
N ASN A 129 2.99 2.98 14.81
CA ASN A 129 3.78 4.20 14.58
C ASN A 129 4.01 4.51 13.09
N ALA A 130 3.46 3.71 12.17
CA ALA A 130 3.54 4.01 10.74
C ALA A 130 2.77 5.29 10.41
N ASP A 131 3.21 6.01 9.38
CA ASP A 131 2.60 7.27 8.93
C ASP A 131 1.15 7.06 8.49
N GLU A 132 0.87 5.90 7.86
CA GLU A 132 -0.47 5.47 7.45
C GLU A 132 -1.38 5.18 8.65
N CYS A 133 -0.86 5.07 9.86
CA CYS A 133 -1.62 4.76 11.08
C CYS A 133 -1.80 5.96 12.01
N GLN A 134 -1.30 7.14 11.61
CA GLN A 134 -1.59 8.38 12.32
C GLN A 134 -3.03 8.86 12.00
N PRO A 135 -3.75 9.48 12.96
CA PRO A 135 -5.13 9.95 12.78
C PRO A 135 -5.34 10.72 11.48
#